data_AF-W0DVA2-F1
#
_entry.id   AF-W0DVA2-F1
#
_cell.length_a   1.000
_cell.length_b   1.000
_cell.length_c   1.000
_cell.angle_alpha   90.00
_cell.angle_beta   90.00
_cell.angle_gamma   90.00
#
_symmetry.space_group_name_H-M   'P 1'
#
loop_
_entity.id
_entity.type
_entity.pdbx_description
1 polymer ?
#
loop_
_entity_poly.entity_id
_entity_poly.type
_entity_poly.pdbx_seq_one_letter_code
_entity_poly.pdbx_strand_id
1 'polypeptide(L)' 'MDIKHIAEQAFQLPEAARELLAEALVESLDHDDSFELSDEWKAEIEKRCAEVDQGLTKLIPAEEAIKKLRARYK' A
#
# COMPACT_ATOMS: atom_id res chain seq x y z
N MET A 1 -18.29 -6.52 -20.94
CA MET A 1 -16.85 -6.82 -21.04
C MET A 1 -16.46 -7.48 -19.72
N ASP A 2 -15.82 -8.63 -19.74
CA ASP A 2 -15.46 -9.39 -18.53
C ASP A 2 -14.02 -9.07 -18.09
N ILE A 3 -13.75 -9.10 -16.78
CA ILE A 3 -12.42 -8.82 -16.19
C ILE A 3 -11.37 -9.73 -16.80
N LYS A 4 -11.71 -11.02 -16.99
CA LYS A 4 -10.79 -11.98 -17.59
C LYS A 4 -10.38 -11.57 -19.01
N HIS A 5 -11.33 -11.11 -19.81
CA HIS A 5 -11.07 -10.66 -21.18
C HIS A 5 -10.19 -9.41 -21.22
N ILE A 6 -10.42 -8.45 -20.31
CA ILE A 6 -9.60 -7.23 -20.20
C ILE A 6 -8.18 -7.57 -19.76
N ALA A 7 -8.02 -8.48 -18.80
CA ALA A 7 -6.72 -8.95 -18.34
C ALA A 7 -5.93 -9.65 -19.46
N GLU A 8 -6.59 -10.51 -20.24
CA GLU A 8 -5.99 -11.18 -21.41
C GLU A 8 -5.45 -10.17 -22.43
N GLN A 9 -6.19 -9.08 -22.68
CA GLN A 9 -5.77 -7.99 -23.55
C GLN A 9 -4.58 -7.20 -22.96
N ALA A 10 -4.65 -6.87 -21.67
CA ALA A 10 -3.56 -6.18 -20.97
C ALA A 10 -2.26 -7.01 -20.99
N PHE A 11 -2.33 -8.34 -20.89
CA PHE A 11 -1.17 -9.21 -20.97
C PHE A 11 -0.49 -9.25 -22.34
N GLN A 12 -1.17 -8.83 -23.42
CA GLN A 12 -0.54 -8.69 -24.73
C GLN A 12 0.33 -7.43 -24.85
N LEU A 13 0.26 -6.52 -23.88
CA LEU A 13 1.05 -5.29 -23.89
C LEU A 13 2.50 -5.55 -23.45
N PRO A 14 3.48 -4.78 -23.98
CA PRO A 14 4.84 -4.75 -23.44
C PRO A 14 4.85 -4.45 -21.94
N GLU A 15 5.88 -4.93 -21.23
CA GLU A 15 6.01 -4.78 -19.78
C GLU A 15 5.81 -3.34 -19.30
N ALA A 16 6.49 -2.36 -19.91
CA ALA A 16 6.37 -0.95 -19.56
C ALA A 16 4.94 -0.40 -19.73
N ALA A 17 4.19 -0.87 -20.74
CA ALA A 17 2.80 -0.45 -20.92
C ALA A 17 1.86 -1.11 -19.91
N ARG A 18 2.17 -2.32 -19.45
CA ARG A 18 1.44 -2.97 -18.34
C ARG A 18 1.69 -2.28 -17.01
N GLU A 19 2.91 -1.82 -16.76
CA GLU A 19 3.27 -1.03 -15.57
C GLU A 19 2.46 0.28 -15.52
N LEU A 20 2.47 1.06 -16.60
CA LEU A 20 1.66 2.29 -16.72
C LEU A 20 0.16 2.03 -16.57
N LEU A 21 -0.35 0.95 -17.16
CA LEU A 21 -1.77 0.59 -17.01
C LEU A 21 -2.11 0.19 -15.57
N ALA A 22 -1.22 -0.54 -14.89
CA ALA A 22 -1.42 -0.91 -13.50
C ALA A 22 -1.44 0.33 -12.59
N GLU A 23 -0.52 1.26 -12.80
CA GLU A 23 -0.47 2.55 -12.09
C GLU A 23 -1.76 3.35 -12.31
N ALA A 24 -2.18 3.56 -13.57
CA ALA A 24 -3.41 4.28 -13.88
C ALA A 24 -4.66 3.63 -13.27
N LEU A 25 -4.71 2.29 -13.21
CA LEU A 25 -5.80 1.58 -12.55
C LEU A 25 -5.78 1.78 -11.02
N VAL A 26 -4.60 1.76 -10.39
CA VAL A 26 -4.47 2.05 -8.95
C VAL A 26 -4.88 3.49 -8.66
N GLU A 27 -4.39 4.47 -9.43
CA GLU A 27 -4.79 5.86 -9.30
C GLU A 27 -6.30 6.07 -9.48
N SER A 28 -6.94 5.30 -10.38
CA SER A 28 -8.39 5.38 -10.55
C SER A 28 -9.18 4.88 -9.34
N LEU A 29 -8.56 4.04 -8.50
CA LEU A 29 -9.14 3.55 -7.24
C LEU A 29 -8.83 4.49 -6.06
N ASP A 30 -7.78 5.30 -6.17
CA ASP A 30 -7.50 6.45 -5.31
C ASP A 30 -8.49 7.59 -5.62
N HIS A 31 -9.78 7.28 -5.57
CA HIS A 31 -10.77 8.33 -5.39
C HIS A 31 -10.40 9.10 -4.13
N ASP A 32 -10.53 10.43 -4.21
CA ASP A 32 -10.42 11.39 -3.11
C ASP A 32 -11.57 11.22 -2.11
N ASP A 33 -11.91 9.96 -1.80
CA ASP A 33 -12.55 9.58 -0.57
C ASP A 33 -11.52 9.89 0.51
N SER A 34 -11.45 11.18 0.88
CA SER A 34 -10.90 11.61 2.15
C SER A 34 -11.73 10.90 3.22
N PHE A 35 -11.43 9.63 3.46
CA PHE A 35 -12.06 8.87 4.50
C PHE A 35 -11.57 9.51 5.78
N GLU A 36 -12.46 10.27 6.42
CA GLU A 36 -12.13 10.86 7.71
C GLU A 36 -11.76 9.72 8.66
N LEU A 37 -10.50 9.70 9.06
CA LEU A 37 -10.06 8.79 10.11
C LEU A 37 -10.92 9.05 11.35
N SER A 38 -11.34 7.97 12.01
CA SER A 38 -12.00 8.12 13.30
C SER A 38 -11.06 8.80 14.29
N ASP A 39 -11.61 9.50 15.28
CA ASP A 39 -10.78 10.22 16.25
C ASP A 39 -9.88 9.27 17.06
N GLU A 40 -10.31 8.01 17.25
CA GLU A 40 -9.49 6.96 17.86
C GLU A 40 -8.27 6.62 17.01
N TRP A 41 -8.43 6.54 15.69
CA TRP A 41 -7.31 6.28 14.78
C TRP A 41 -6.37 7.48 14.69
N LYS A 42 -6.89 8.71 14.67
CA LYS A 42 -6.06 9.93 14.73
C LYS A 42 -5.20 9.94 16.00
N ALA A 43 -5.83 9.71 17.16
CA ALA A 43 -5.14 9.70 18.44
C ALA A 43 -4.06 8.61 18.52
N GLU A 44 -4.33 7.40 18.01
CA GLU A 44 -3.36 6.32 18.00
C GLU A 44 -2.18 6.61 17.07
N ILE A 45 -2.41 7.22 15.91
CA ILE A 45 -1.34 7.64 14.99
C ILE A 45 -0.44 8.67 15.67
N GLU A 46 -1.03 9.74 16.23
CA GLU A 46 -0.29 10.79 16.94
C GLU A 46 0.55 10.22 18.07
N LYS A 47 -0.04 9.35 18.90
CA LYS A 47 0.66 8.67 19.99
C LYS A 47 1.84 7.85 19.49
N ARG A 48 1.66 7.02 18.44
CA ARG A 48 2.74 6.18 17.92
C ARG A 48 3.87 6.99 17.30
N CYS A 49 3.56 8.06 16.58
CA CYS A 49 4.57 8.97 16.07
C CYS A 49 5.38 9.57 17.24
N ALA A 50 4.71 10.07 18.27
CA ALA A 50 5.38 10.62 19.45
C ALA A 50 6.27 9.58 20.18
N GLU A 51 5.81 8.34 20.32
CA GLU A 51 6.61 7.25 20.91
C GLU A 51 7.88 6.95 20.09
N VAL A 52 7.81 7.03 18.76
CA VAL A 52 8.97 6.87 17.87
C VAL A 52 9.94 8.04 18.02
N ASP A 53 9.43 9.27 17.92
CA ASP A 53 10.25 10.49 17.98
C ASP A 53 10.96 10.65 19.32
N GLN A 54 10.32 10.22 20.41
CA GLN A 54 10.88 10.25 21.75
C GLN A 54 11.75 9.02 22.08
N GLY A 55 11.85 8.04 21.16
CA GLY A 55 12.61 6.81 21.37
C GLY A 55 12.02 5.89 22.44
N LEU A 56 10.72 5.99 22.71
CA LEU A 56 9.99 5.19 23.70
C LEU A 56 9.62 3.80 23.17
N THR A 57 9.72 3.58 21.85
CA THR A 57 9.44 2.29 21.22
C THR A 57 10.68 1.67 20.60
N LYS A 58 10.73 0.33 20.57
CA LYS A 58 11.81 -0.42 19.95
C LYS A 58 11.55 -0.62 18.47
N LEU A 59 12.28 0.11 17.65
CA LEU A 59 12.25 -0.06 16.19
C LEU A 59 13.03 -1.31 15.76
N ILE A 60 12.67 -1.84 14.60
CA ILE A 60 13.43 -2.87 13.89
C ILE A 60 13.93 -2.29 12.57
N PRO A 61 15.08 -2.75 12.05
CA PRO A 61 15.54 -2.36 10.73
C PRO A 61 14.50 -2.69 9.65
N ALA A 62 14.34 -1.79 8.67
CA ALA A 62 13.36 -1.94 7.60
C ALA A 62 13.55 -3.25 6.80
N GLU A 63 14.80 -3.64 6.54
CA GLU A 63 15.14 -4.89 5.86
C GLU A 63 14.64 -6.12 6.63
N GLU A 64 14.73 -6.10 7.97
CA GLU A 64 14.24 -7.18 8.83
C GLU A 64 12.70 -7.23 8.81
N ALA A 65 12.03 -6.07 8.85
CA ALA A 65 10.58 -5.98 8.76
C ALA A 65 10.06 -6.57 7.43
N ILE A 66 10.64 -6.15 6.30
CA ILE A 66 10.28 -6.63 4.96
C ILE A 66 10.54 -8.14 4.84
N LYS A 67 11.68 -8.62 5.34
CA LYS A 67 12.00 -10.06 5.35
C LYS A 67 10.96 -10.88 6.10
N LYS A 68 10.53 -10.42 7.28
CA LYS A 68 9.47 -11.07 8.07
C LYS A 68 8.13 -11.10 7.34
N LEU A 69 7.73 -9.99 6.72
CA LEU A 69 6.48 -9.91 5.93
C LEU A 69 6.49 -10.92 4.78
N ARG A 70 7.57 -10.94 3.98
CA ARG A 70 7.71 -11.88 2.85
C ARG A 70 7.72 -13.35 3.28
N ALA A 71 8.26 -13.65 4.46
CA ALA A 71 8.24 -15.01 5.00
C ALA A 71 6.85 -15.45 5.45
N ARG A 72 6.00 -14.51 5.89
CA ARG A 72 4.67 -14.79 6.44
C ARG A 72 3.57 -14.91 5.38
N TYR A 73 3.66 -14.15 4.29
CA TYR A 73 2.61 -14.04 3.27
C TYR A 73 3.06 -14.56 1.89
N LYS A 74 3.93 -15.58 1.90
CA LYS A 74 4.41 -16.23 0.68
C LYS A 74 3.45 -17.30 0.19
#